data_AF-A0A8S1HGH2-F1
#
_entry.id   AF-A0A8S1HGH2-F1
#
_cell.length_a   1.000
_cell.length_b   1.000
_cell.length_c   1.000
_cell.angle_alpha   90.00
_cell.angle_beta   90.00
_cell.angle_gamma   90.00
#
_symmetry.space_group_name_H-M   'P 1'
#
loop_
_entity.id
_entity.type
_entity.pdbx_description
1 polymer ?
#
loop_
_entity_poly.entity_id
_entity_poly.type
_entity_poly.pdbx_seq_one_letter_code
_entity_poly.pdbx_strand_id
1 'polypeptide(L)'
;MATKSPKIAKRKNGTTPSPRAKKRRSVVLNFINLNAKYTLGEKFKKDFMKVLEKDHSPFPHWQLRNIVDNSSNIVEVIEEELQNFGEWKRKENDLYSLYQTVDFKALSASQYPALYSFRRSFCEEVRKWLEGITGIELTDIDCNGSCYARADSLLPHNDLIDTRRFAFVYYLTGADWDCKVDGGASWHRVAEIISDSPRLSINGWFHSKRRLNAKMPEVEQIPKFVPSKKRKLSNVLNGEYLTKKSKNSVQKTFADNSELNLNDFLLPEVHRNVFEELSTSEASFEIVGPPNKRHIARLNSSEVGNLENVASLTKAMKSTTLVKLMSDLTGVNLNGAKSSLKVSRVDKGSYWVLGDEDATASSADGYCLDVHIFVGFGEWNEEAGGELIYIAEDEEEELLRVTPSENSAAVVFREPGVMYFLKLVNNFATFPYFLFTLTYYDVNVVDS
;
A
#
# COMPACT_ATOMS: atom_id res chain seq x y z
N MET A 1 9.55 53.30 -52.72
CA MET A 1 10.24 52.18 -53.38
C MET A 1 10.38 51.07 -52.35
N ALA A 2 9.59 50.01 -52.47
CA ALA A 2 9.59 48.90 -51.52
C ALA A 2 9.47 47.57 -52.29
N THR A 3 10.21 46.61 -51.77
CA THR A 3 10.73 45.37 -52.36
C THR A 3 9.68 44.25 -52.49
N LYS A 4 9.89 43.37 -53.49
CA LYS A 4 9.06 42.19 -53.78
C LYS A 4 9.38 41.03 -52.84
N SER A 5 8.37 40.26 -52.46
CA SER A 5 8.49 38.86 -52.01
C SER A 5 7.49 37.95 -52.75
N PRO A 6 7.79 36.64 -52.94
CA PRO A 6 7.13 35.78 -53.92
C PRO A 6 6.00 34.90 -53.33
N LYS A 7 5.05 34.51 -54.19
CA LYS A 7 3.93 33.60 -53.87
C LYS A 7 4.37 32.12 -53.94
N ILE A 8 4.09 31.37 -52.88
CA ILE A 8 4.35 29.93 -52.72
C ILE A 8 3.23 29.11 -53.39
N ALA A 9 3.62 28.08 -54.15
CA ALA A 9 2.74 27.14 -54.84
C ALA A 9 2.28 25.97 -53.93
N LYS A 10 1.02 25.55 -54.09
CA LYS A 10 0.38 24.43 -53.39
C LYS A 10 0.99 23.07 -53.81
N ARG A 11 1.46 22.28 -52.84
CA ARG A 11 1.81 20.85 -53.01
C ARG A 11 0.58 19.96 -52.74
N LYS A 12 0.33 18.99 -53.63
CA LYS A 12 -0.64 17.90 -53.46
C LYS A 12 -0.06 16.83 -52.54
N ASN A 13 -0.80 16.43 -51.50
CA ASN A 13 -0.49 15.29 -50.65
C ASN A 13 -0.76 13.98 -51.39
N GLY A 14 0.26 13.15 -51.57
CA GLY A 14 0.11 11.74 -51.93
C GLY A 14 -0.03 10.90 -50.66
N THR A 15 -1.17 10.22 -50.51
CA THR A 15 -1.41 9.22 -49.46
C THR A 15 -0.82 7.88 -49.89
N THR A 16 0.20 7.39 -49.18
CA THR A 16 0.64 5.99 -49.23
C THR A 16 -0.35 5.12 -48.44
N PRO A 17 -0.75 3.93 -48.94
CA PRO A 17 -1.66 3.05 -48.21
C PRO A 17 -0.91 2.38 -47.05
N SER A 18 -1.55 2.33 -45.89
CA SER A 18 -1.03 1.59 -44.72
C SER A 18 -0.95 0.09 -45.01
N PRO A 19 0.00 -0.66 -44.40
CA PRO A 19 0.08 -2.09 -44.59
C PRO A 19 -1.14 -2.76 -43.96
N ARG A 20 -1.88 -3.56 -44.74
CA ARG A 20 -2.96 -4.41 -44.23
C ARG A 20 -2.42 -5.38 -43.17
N ALA A 21 -3.03 -5.37 -41.99
CA ALA A 21 -2.77 -6.35 -40.94
C ALA A 21 -2.96 -7.78 -41.49
N LYS A 22 -1.90 -8.58 -41.47
CA LYS A 22 -1.97 -10.01 -41.80
C LYS A 22 -2.79 -10.72 -40.70
N LYS A 23 -3.88 -11.39 -41.07
CA LYS A 23 -4.59 -12.32 -40.17
C LYS A 23 -3.60 -13.40 -39.71
N ARG A 24 -3.18 -13.36 -38.44
CA ARG A 24 -2.40 -14.45 -37.82
C ARG A 24 -3.27 -15.72 -37.83
N ARG A 25 -2.76 -16.80 -38.43
CA ARG A 25 -3.36 -18.14 -38.25
C ARG A 25 -3.29 -18.46 -36.75
N SER A 26 -4.42 -18.91 -36.18
CA SER A 26 -4.45 -19.48 -34.83
C SER A 26 -3.51 -20.69 -34.81
N VAL A 27 -2.33 -20.51 -34.22
CA VAL A 27 -1.45 -21.62 -33.86
C VAL A 27 -1.77 -21.88 -32.40
N VAL A 28 -2.69 -22.81 -32.15
CA VAL A 28 -2.84 -23.35 -30.80
C VAL A 28 -1.54 -24.11 -30.52
N LEU A 29 -0.73 -23.61 -29.60
CA LEU A 29 0.47 -24.30 -29.15
C LEU A 29 0.06 -25.66 -28.56
N ASN A 30 0.96 -26.64 -28.67
CA ASN A 30 0.76 -27.94 -28.04
C ASN A 30 0.58 -27.77 -26.52
N PHE A 31 -0.10 -28.74 -25.92
CA PHE A 31 -0.37 -28.76 -24.48
C PHE A 31 0.95 -28.70 -23.68
N ILE A 32 0.98 -27.86 -22.64
CA ILE A 32 2.16 -27.72 -21.77
C ILE A 32 2.16 -28.85 -20.74
N ASN A 33 3.14 -29.73 -20.82
CA ASN A 33 3.25 -30.89 -19.95
C ASN A 33 4.01 -30.56 -18.66
N LEU A 34 3.64 -31.24 -17.58
CA LEU A 34 4.44 -31.24 -16.35
C LEU A 34 5.67 -32.11 -16.48
N ASN A 35 6.75 -31.70 -15.81
CA ASN A 35 7.97 -32.48 -15.72
C ASN A 35 7.70 -33.82 -15.03
N ALA A 36 8.07 -34.91 -15.71
CA ALA A 36 7.78 -36.29 -15.31
C ALA A 36 8.21 -36.65 -13.88
N LYS A 37 9.23 -35.96 -13.33
CA LYS A 37 9.69 -36.16 -11.95
C LYS A 37 8.61 -35.87 -10.89
N TYR A 38 7.63 -35.01 -11.22
CA TYR A 38 6.52 -34.65 -10.33
C TYR A 38 5.29 -35.54 -10.50
N THR A 39 5.15 -36.21 -11.64
CA THR A 39 3.96 -37.02 -11.97
C THR A 39 4.17 -38.52 -11.73
N LEU A 40 5.41 -39.03 -11.81
CA LEU A 40 5.71 -40.47 -11.77
C LEU A 40 6.36 -40.96 -10.47
N GLY A 41 6.77 -40.07 -9.56
CA GLY A 41 7.54 -40.43 -8.37
C GLY A 41 6.70 -40.68 -7.11
N GLU A 42 6.52 -41.94 -6.70
CA GLU A 42 5.86 -42.30 -5.42
C GLU A 42 6.55 -41.68 -4.19
N LYS A 43 7.87 -41.51 -4.25
CA LYS A 43 8.62 -40.79 -3.21
C LYS A 43 8.18 -39.33 -3.09
N PHE A 44 8.03 -38.63 -4.23
CA PHE A 44 7.62 -37.23 -4.24
C PHE A 44 6.22 -37.05 -3.63
N LYS A 45 5.26 -37.92 -3.96
CA LYS A 45 3.92 -37.88 -3.37
C LYS A 45 3.95 -38.00 -1.85
N LYS A 46 4.73 -38.95 -1.32
CA LYS A 46 4.90 -39.14 0.13
C LYS A 46 5.54 -37.93 0.79
N ASP A 47 6.58 -37.37 0.19
CA ASP A 47 7.25 -36.17 0.71
C ASP A 47 6.31 -34.95 0.67
N PHE A 48 5.53 -34.79 -0.40
CA PHE A 48 4.52 -33.74 -0.53
C PHE A 48 3.46 -33.82 0.57
N MET A 49 2.86 -35.01 0.77
CA MET A 49 1.83 -35.22 1.79
C MET A 49 2.36 -35.05 3.20
N LYS A 50 3.60 -35.49 3.46
CA LYS A 50 4.26 -35.25 4.74
C LYS A 50 4.35 -33.75 5.07
N VAL A 51 4.55 -32.91 4.05
CA VAL A 51 4.56 -31.44 4.23
C VAL A 51 3.17 -30.90 4.51
N LEU A 52 2.15 -31.43 3.85
CA LEU A 52 0.76 -31.00 4.01
C LEU A 52 0.16 -31.40 5.36
N GLU A 53 0.50 -32.60 5.86
CA GLU A 53 -0.09 -33.20 7.07
C GLU A 53 0.61 -32.80 8.36
N LYS A 54 1.91 -32.50 8.31
CA LYS A 54 2.65 -32.07 9.49
C LYS A 54 2.50 -30.57 9.70
N ASP A 55 2.57 -30.16 10.97
CA ASP A 55 2.76 -28.76 11.33
C ASP A 55 4.14 -28.30 10.81
N HIS A 56 4.14 -27.79 9.57
CA HIS A 56 5.31 -27.24 8.91
C HIS A 56 5.42 -25.77 9.29
N SER A 57 6.55 -25.39 9.89
CA SER A 57 6.82 -23.99 10.22
C SER A 57 7.44 -23.25 9.02
N PRO A 58 7.00 -22.03 8.68
CA PRO A 58 5.88 -21.31 9.30
C PRO A 58 4.49 -21.74 8.80
N PHE A 59 4.42 -22.42 7.64
CA PHE A 59 3.21 -23.10 7.10
C PHE A 59 3.62 -24.08 5.98
N PRO A 60 2.75 -25.02 5.57
CA PRO A 60 3.00 -25.91 4.42
C PRO A 60 3.19 -25.14 3.10
N HIS A 61 4.36 -25.32 2.46
CA HIS A 61 4.69 -24.70 1.18
C HIS A 61 5.68 -25.56 0.38
N TRP A 62 5.72 -25.37 -0.94
CA TRP A 62 6.58 -26.15 -1.84
C TRP A 62 7.27 -25.28 -2.89
N GLN A 63 8.54 -25.54 -3.14
CA GLN A 63 9.27 -24.99 -4.29
C GLN A 63 9.46 -26.06 -5.36
N LEU A 64 8.72 -25.96 -6.47
CA LEU A 64 8.76 -26.92 -7.56
C LEU A 64 9.59 -26.38 -8.74
N ARG A 65 10.90 -26.63 -8.71
CA ARG A 65 11.83 -26.18 -9.76
C ARG A 65 11.61 -26.92 -11.09
N ASN A 66 11.50 -26.20 -12.20
CA ASN A 66 11.30 -26.78 -13.54
C ASN A 66 10.03 -27.66 -13.58
N ILE A 67 8.92 -27.14 -13.06
CA ILE A 67 7.63 -27.84 -13.04
C ILE A 67 7.05 -28.04 -14.45
N VAL A 68 7.26 -27.07 -15.34
CA VAL A 68 6.94 -27.18 -16.77
C VAL A 68 8.08 -27.91 -17.48
N ASP A 69 7.74 -28.88 -18.33
CA ASP A 69 8.70 -29.47 -19.27
C ASP A 69 9.10 -28.42 -20.33
N ASN A 70 10.33 -27.93 -20.22
CA ASN A 70 10.86 -26.91 -21.12
C ASN A 70 11.63 -27.46 -22.33
N SER A 71 11.44 -28.74 -22.69
CA SER A 71 12.12 -29.35 -23.85
C SER A 71 11.84 -28.65 -25.19
N SER A 72 10.78 -27.86 -25.27
CA SER A 72 10.36 -27.07 -26.44
C SER A 72 10.65 -25.57 -26.34
N ASN A 73 11.39 -25.13 -25.31
CA ASN A 73 11.60 -23.70 -24.97
C ASN A 73 10.28 -22.93 -24.73
N ILE A 74 9.27 -23.63 -24.21
CA ILE A 74 7.94 -23.05 -23.98
C ILE A 74 7.94 -22.02 -22.84
N VAL A 75 8.85 -22.14 -21.87
CA VAL A 75 8.98 -21.19 -20.76
C VAL A 75 9.44 -19.83 -21.28
N GLU A 76 10.41 -19.82 -22.20
CA GLU A 76 10.91 -18.61 -22.86
C GLU A 76 9.80 -17.96 -23.71
N VAL A 77 8.98 -18.76 -24.38
CA VAL A 77 7.84 -18.23 -25.16
C VAL A 77 6.75 -17.64 -24.23
N ILE A 78 6.48 -18.27 -23.09
CA ILE A 78 5.57 -17.72 -22.07
C ILE A 78 6.11 -16.39 -21.53
N GLU A 79 7.40 -16.34 -21.22
CA GLU A 79 8.08 -15.13 -20.75
C GLU A 79 7.98 -14.01 -21.79
N GLU A 80 8.34 -14.28 -23.06
CA GLU A 80 8.27 -13.31 -24.16
C GLU A 80 6.84 -12.80 -24.36
N GLU A 81 5.84 -13.68 -24.31
CA GLU A 81 4.44 -13.30 -24.45
C GLU A 81 3.94 -12.45 -23.27
N LEU A 82 4.42 -12.72 -22.05
CA LEU A 82 4.10 -11.92 -20.87
C LEU A 82 4.80 -10.54 -20.88
N GLN A 83 6.09 -10.50 -21.24
CA GLN A 83 6.85 -9.25 -21.39
C GLN A 83 6.21 -8.32 -22.43
N ASN A 84 5.71 -8.88 -23.53
CA ASN A 84 5.07 -8.14 -24.61
C ASN A 84 3.55 -8.01 -24.46
N PHE A 85 3.00 -8.29 -23.27
CA PHE A 85 1.57 -8.17 -23.03
C PHE A 85 1.11 -6.72 -23.18
N GLY A 86 0.10 -6.48 -24.03
CA GLY A 86 -0.24 -5.13 -24.48
C GLY A 86 -1.04 -4.27 -23.50
N GLU A 87 -1.64 -4.87 -22.47
CA GLU A 87 -2.61 -4.20 -21.59
C GLU A 87 -2.31 -4.45 -20.10
N TRP A 88 -1.13 -4.01 -19.64
CA TRP A 88 -0.81 -3.97 -18.22
C TRP A 88 -1.61 -2.87 -17.52
N LYS A 89 -2.27 -3.21 -16.41
CA LYS A 89 -2.98 -2.24 -15.56
C LYS A 89 -2.20 -2.02 -14.28
N ARG A 90 -1.88 -0.76 -13.97
CA ARG A 90 -1.36 -0.39 -12.65
C ARG A 90 -2.43 -0.68 -11.61
N LYS A 91 -2.06 -1.38 -10.54
CA LYS A 91 -2.89 -1.67 -9.38
C LYS A 91 -2.12 -1.22 -8.16
N GLU A 92 -2.74 -0.36 -7.38
CA GLU A 92 -2.08 0.25 -6.24
C GLU A 92 -3.11 0.56 -5.16
N ASN A 93 -2.81 0.18 -3.93
CA ASN A 93 -3.56 0.53 -2.74
C ASN A 93 -2.61 0.55 -1.53
N ASP A 94 -3.16 0.48 -0.34
CA ASP A 94 -2.42 0.36 0.91
C ASP A 94 -1.57 -0.91 0.99
N LEU A 95 -2.09 -2.04 0.50
CA LEU A 95 -1.45 -3.36 0.58
C LEU A 95 -0.39 -3.61 -0.49
N TYR A 96 -0.58 -3.10 -1.71
CA TYR A 96 0.28 -3.42 -2.84
C TYR A 96 0.46 -2.26 -3.82
N SER A 97 1.51 -2.39 -4.63
CA SER A 97 1.76 -1.61 -5.83
C SER A 97 2.37 -2.55 -6.87
N LEU A 98 1.75 -2.69 -8.03
CA LEU A 98 2.22 -3.54 -9.13
C LEU A 98 1.49 -3.24 -10.43
N TYR A 99 1.95 -3.83 -11.53
CA TYR A 99 1.19 -3.97 -12.76
C TYR A 99 0.62 -5.39 -12.86
N GLN A 100 -0.64 -5.50 -13.29
CA GLN A 100 -1.33 -6.78 -13.45
C GLN A 100 -2.02 -6.86 -14.81
N THR A 101 -1.97 -8.03 -15.43
CA THR A 101 -2.77 -8.37 -16.62
C THR A 101 -4.23 -8.64 -16.23
N VAL A 102 -5.13 -8.75 -17.22
CA VAL A 102 -6.45 -9.35 -16.98
C VAL A 102 -6.32 -10.83 -16.59
N ASP A 103 -7.36 -11.40 -15.96
CA ASP A 103 -7.39 -12.84 -15.70
C ASP A 103 -7.19 -13.63 -17.01
N PHE A 104 -6.32 -14.63 -16.98
CA PHE A 104 -5.96 -15.41 -18.15
C PHE A 104 -7.15 -16.15 -18.78
N LYS A 105 -8.26 -16.33 -18.04
CA LYS A 105 -9.53 -16.85 -18.54
C LYS A 105 -10.12 -15.98 -19.66
N ALA A 106 -9.83 -14.68 -19.66
CA ALA A 106 -10.29 -13.75 -20.68
C ALA A 106 -9.40 -13.74 -21.94
N LEU A 107 -8.26 -14.43 -21.93
CA LEU A 107 -7.32 -14.41 -23.06
C LEU A 107 -7.82 -15.26 -24.22
N SER A 108 -7.54 -14.78 -25.43
CA SER A 108 -7.76 -15.54 -26.66
C SER A 108 -6.48 -16.26 -27.08
N ALA A 109 -6.60 -17.57 -27.36
CA ALA A 109 -5.51 -18.38 -27.91
C ALA A 109 -4.96 -17.84 -29.25
N SER A 110 -5.71 -17.03 -30.00
CA SER A 110 -5.22 -16.43 -31.24
C SER A 110 -4.27 -15.25 -30.99
N GLN A 111 -4.38 -14.61 -29.84
CA GLN A 111 -3.61 -13.43 -29.47
C GLN A 111 -2.46 -13.79 -28.54
N TYR A 112 -2.74 -14.63 -27.54
CA TYR A 112 -1.82 -15.06 -26.49
C TYR A 112 -1.80 -16.60 -26.39
N PRO A 113 -1.29 -17.31 -27.41
CA PRO A 113 -1.31 -18.76 -27.46
C PRO A 113 -0.54 -19.44 -26.31
N ALA A 114 0.56 -18.86 -25.82
CA ALA A 114 1.39 -19.48 -24.80
C ALA A 114 0.78 -19.35 -23.40
N LEU A 115 0.33 -18.15 -23.03
CA LEU A 115 -0.36 -17.88 -21.76
C LEU A 115 -1.70 -18.61 -21.69
N TYR A 116 -2.43 -18.67 -22.81
CA TYR A 116 -3.65 -19.47 -22.91
C TYR A 116 -3.37 -20.96 -22.66
N SER A 117 -2.33 -21.51 -23.30
CA SER A 117 -1.94 -22.90 -23.11
C SER A 117 -1.46 -23.16 -21.68
N PHE A 118 -0.74 -22.22 -21.06
CA PHE A 118 -0.28 -22.32 -19.68
C PHE A 118 -1.45 -22.44 -18.72
N ARG A 119 -2.43 -21.52 -18.81
CA ARG A 119 -3.65 -21.58 -18.00
C ARG A 119 -4.37 -22.91 -18.19
N ARG A 120 -4.53 -23.36 -19.44
CA ARG A 120 -5.21 -24.61 -19.76
C ARG A 120 -4.53 -25.81 -19.09
N SER A 121 -3.20 -25.87 -19.14
CA SER A 121 -2.43 -26.92 -18.46
C SER A 121 -2.59 -26.91 -16.95
N PHE A 122 -2.66 -25.72 -16.33
CA PHE A 122 -2.96 -25.61 -14.90
C PHE A 122 -4.36 -26.12 -14.57
N CYS A 123 -5.37 -25.78 -15.38
CA CYS A 123 -6.77 -26.18 -15.19
C CYS A 123 -7.00 -27.69 -15.35
N GLU A 124 -6.28 -28.31 -16.28
CA GLU A 124 -6.48 -29.71 -16.64
C GLU A 124 -5.47 -30.64 -15.94
N GLU A 125 -4.17 -30.45 -16.15
CA GLU A 125 -3.14 -31.36 -15.63
C GLU A 125 -2.75 -31.04 -14.20
N VAL A 126 -2.34 -29.80 -13.89
CA VAL A 126 -1.86 -29.45 -12.55
C VAL A 126 -2.97 -29.60 -11.52
N ARG A 127 -4.19 -29.20 -11.83
CA ARG A 127 -5.35 -29.39 -10.95
C ARG A 127 -5.55 -30.87 -10.63
N LYS A 128 -5.69 -31.73 -11.64
CA LYS A 128 -5.90 -33.18 -11.44
C LYS A 128 -4.75 -33.84 -10.69
N TRP A 129 -3.51 -33.41 -10.98
CA TRP A 129 -2.32 -33.86 -10.27
C TRP A 129 -2.39 -33.47 -8.78
N LEU A 130 -2.72 -32.20 -8.48
CA LEU A 130 -2.82 -31.70 -7.11
C LEU A 130 -3.97 -32.36 -6.35
N GLU A 131 -5.13 -32.55 -6.98
CA GLU A 131 -6.25 -33.35 -6.46
C GLU A 131 -5.81 -34.79 -6.15
N GLY A 132 -5.11 -35.43 -7.09
CA GLY A 132 -4.65 -36.81 -6.97
C GLY A 132 -3.61 -37.03 -5.88
N ILE A 133 -2.75 -36.05 -5.62
CA ILE A 133 -1.76 -36.13 -4.52
C ILE A 133 -2.41 -35.81 -3.18
N THR A 134 -3.26 -34.78 -3.11
CA THR A 134 -3.76 -34.24 -1.83
C THR A 134 -5.08 -34.82 -1.37
N GLY A 135 -5.85 -35.44 -2.27
CA GLY A 135 -7.22 -35.88 -2.02
C GLY A 135 -8.22 -34.74 -1.84
N ILE A 136 -7.82 -33.49 -2.08
CA ILE A 136 -8.68 -32.30 -1.96
C ILE A 136 -9.33 -32.05 -3.32
N GLU A 137 -10.67 -32.00 -3.36
CA GLU A 137 -11.43 -31.64 -4.56
C GLU A 137 -11.25 -30.15 -4.90
N LEU A 138 -10.81 -29.88 -6.12
CA LEU A 138 -10.55 -28.54 -6.63
C LEU A 138 -11.49 -28.19 -7.78
N THR A 139 -11.90 -26.93 -7.83
CA THR A 139 -12.92 -26.42 -8.76
C THR A 139 -12.25 -25.58 -9.85
N ASP A 140 -12.31 -24.27 -9.70
CA ASP A 140 -11.76 -23.30 -10.64
C ASP A 140 -10.30 -22.96 -10.33
N ILE A 141 -9.67 -22.30 -11.31
CA ILE A 141 -8.38 -21.63 -11.18
C ILE A 141 -8.55 -20.21 -11.70
N ASP A 142 -8.15 -19.25 -10.88
CA ASP A 142 -7.83 -17.89 -11.31
C ASP A 142 -6.32 -17.78 -11.52
N CYS A 143 -5.90 -17.08 -12.57
CA CYS A 143 -4.50 -16.74 -12.74
C CYS A 143 -4.30 -15.51 -13.60
N ASN A 144 -3.29 -14.74 -13.26
CA ASN A 144 -2.89 -13.54 -13.99
C ASN A 144 -1.37 -13.39 -13.95
N GLY A 145 -0.85 -12.64 -14.91
CA GLY A 145 0.51 -12.12 -14.87
C GLY A 145 0.59 -10.89 -13.98
N SER A 146 1.64 -10.83 -13.17
CA SER A 146 2.05 -9.70 -12.35
C SER A 146 3.45 -9.25 -12.71
N CYS A 147 3.65 -7.94 -12.72
CA CYS A 147 4.92 -7.26 -12.96
C CYS A 147 5.14 -6.26 -11.83
N TYR A 148 6.23 -6.42 -11.09
CA TYR A 148 6.66 -5.48 -10.05
C TYR A 148 7.86 -4.71 -10.59
N ALA A 149 7.70 -3.42 -10.81
CA ALA A 149 8.78 -2.51 -11.19
C ALA A 149 9.52 -1.99 -9.94
N ARG A 150 10.57 -1.19 -10.11
CA ARG A 150 11.25 -0.52 -9.01
C ARG A 150 10.24 0.19 -8.08
N ALA A 151 10.45 0.08 -6.76
CA ALA A 151 9.59 0.54 -5.66
C ALA A 151 8.24 -0.17 -5.50
N ASP A 152 7.85 -1.07 -6.41
CA ASP A 152 6.65 -1.89 -6.24
C ASP A 152 6.83 -2.92 -5.13
N SER A 153 5.73 -3.33 -4.50
CA SER A 153 5.72 -4.27 -3.39
C SER A 153 4.34 -4.90 -3.16
N LEU A 154 4.31 -5.97 -2.37
CA LEU A 154 3.09 -6.57 -1.83
C LEU A 154 3.34 -6.87 -0.36
N LEU A 155 2.67 -6.14 0.53
CA LEU A 155 2.86 -6.23 1.98
C LEU A 155 2.34 -7.58 2.54
N PRO A 156 2.69 -7.93 3.80
CA PRO A 156 2.26 -9.19 4.40
C PRO A 156 0.74 -9.35 4.40
N HIS A 157 0.26 -10.45 3.82
CA HIS A 157 -1.15 -10.85 3.77
C HIS A 157 -1.27 -12.37 3.92
N ASN A 158 -2.49 -12.89 4.03
CA ASN A 158 -2.75 -14.31 4.29
C ASN A 158 -3.51 -15.02 3.15
N ASP A 159 -3.79 -14.31 2.05
CA ASP A 159 -4.54 -14.81 0.89
C ASP A 159 -5.93 -15.39 1.22
N LEU A 160 -6.48 -15.01 2.37
CA LEU A 160 -7.69 -15.60 2.92
C LEU A 160 -8.94 -15.08 2.18
N ILE A 161 -9.26 -15.74 1.07
CA ILE A 161 -10.54 -15.57 0.37
C ILE A 161 -11.29 -16.90 0.40
N ASP A 162 -12.60 -16.82 0.62
CA ASP A 162 -13.49 -17.93 0.97
C ASP A 162 -13.24 -19.26 0.23
N THR A 163 -13.08 -19.25 -1.10
CA THR A 163 -12.89 -20.46 -1.92
C THR A 163 -11.43 -20.84 -2.18
N ARG A 164 -10.46 -19.96 -1.90
CA ARG A 164 -9.05 -20.19 -2.22
C ARG A 164 -8.50 -21.33 -1.36
N ARG A 165 -7.78 -22.26 -2.01
CA ARG A 165 -7.26 -23.47 -1.34
C ARG A 165 -5.75 -23.63 -1.46
N PHE A 166 -5.20 -23.44 -2.65
CA PHE A 166 -3.76 -23.46 -2.89
C PHE A 166 -3.36 -22.23 -3.69
N ALA A 167 -2.54 -21.36 -3.11
CA ALA A 167 -1.88 -20.29 -3.84
C ALA A 167 -0.70 -20.86 -4.63
N PHE A 168 -0.42 -20.28 -5.81
CA PHE A 168 0.79 -20.56 -6.55
C PHE A 168 1.38 -19.27 -7.15
N VAL A 169 2.71 -19.28 -7.28
CA VAL A 169 3.47 -18.27 -8.01
C VAL A 169 4.44 -19.00 -8.92
N TYR A 170 4.31 -18.77 -10.22
CA TYR A 170 5.21 -19.25 -11.25
C TYR A 170 6.12 -18.09 -11.68
N TYR A 171 7.37 -18.16 -11.24
CA TYR A 171 8.37 -17.12 -11.50
C TYR A 171 8.90 -17.22 -12.92
N LEU A 172 8.90 -16.08 -13.62
CA LEU A 172 9.45 -15.89 -14.97
C LEU A 172 10.55 -14.83 -14.87
N THR A 173 11.59 -15.17 -14.12
CA THR A 173 12.64 -14.24 -13.72
C THR A 173 13.99 -14.77 -14.19
N GLY A 174 14.92 -13.85 -14.46
CA GLY A 174 16.29 -14.18 -14.85
C GLY A 174 16.99 -15.12 -13.86
N ALA A 175 17.99 -15.84 -14.36
CA ALA A 175 18.78 -16.79 -13.56
C ALA A 175 19.64 -16.11 -12.48
N ASP A 176 19.79 -14.79 -12.56
CA ASP A 176 20.59 -13.90 -11.73
C ASP A 176 19.81 -13.25 -10.56
N TRP A 177 18.64 -13.80 -10.23
CA TRP A 177 17.79 -13.33 -9.12
C TRP A 177 18.56 -13.09 -7.81
N ASP A 178 18.51 -11.86 -7.30
CA ASP A 178 19.00 -11.47 -5.99
C ASP A 178 17.83 -11.11 -5.08
N CYS A 179 17.56 -11.97 -4.10
CA CYS A 179 16.47 -11.79 -3.15
C CYS A 179 16.57 -10.50 -2.32
N LYS A 180 17.72 -9.82 -2.27
CA LYS A 180 17.88 -8.53 -1.58
C LYS A 180 17.29 -7.37 -2.37
N VAL A 181 17.17 -7.49 -3.69
CA VAL A 181 16.77 -6.38 -4.57
C VAL A 181 15.59 -6.72 -5.48
N ASP A 182 15.30 -8.00 -5.70
CA ASP A 182 14.24 -8.45 -6.62
C ASP A 182 12.95 -8.85 -5.89
N GLY A 183 12.71 -8.35 -4.67
CA GLY A 183 11.45 -8.56 -3.96
C GLY A 183 11.40 -9.75 -3.02
N GLY A 184 12.56 -10.22 -2.55
CA GLY A 184 12.66 -11.11 -1.40
C GLY A 184 12.61 -12.60 -1.72
N ALA A 185 12.51 -13.39 -0.65
CA ALA A 185 12.35 -14.85 -0.68
C ALA A 185 11.11 -15.33 0.09
N SER A 186 10.18 -14.41 0.38
CA SER A 186 8.96 -14.71 1.13
C SER A 186 7.88 -15.31 0.21
N TRP A 187 7.06 -16.19 0.78
CA TRP A 187 5.92 -16.81 0.09
C TRP A 187 4.60 -16.05 0.26
N HIS A 188 4.54 -15.07 1.17
CA HIS A 188 3.29 -14.38 1.59
C HIS A 188 3.37 -12.85 1.46
N ARG A 189 4.47 -12.35 0.86
CA ARG A 189 4.70 -10.93 0.57
C ARG A 189 5.71 -10.82 -0.57
N VAL A 190 5.69 -9.73 -1.32
CA VAL A 190 6.79 -9.33 -2.22
C VAL A 190 7.46 -8.12 -1.58
N ALA A 191 8.72 -8.27 -1.19
CA ALA A 191 9.47 -7.12 -0.67
C ALA A 191 9.60 -6.05 -1.76
N GLU A 192 9.94 -4.83 -1.37
CA GLU A 192 10.20 -3.76 -2.33
C GLU A 192 11.21 -4.19 -3.41
N ILE A 193 10.89 -3.91 -4.68
CA ILE A 193 11.83 -4.07 -5.78
C ILE A 193 12.81 -2.89 -5.77
N ILE A 194 14.09 -3.19 -5.56
CA ILE A 194 15.18 -2.21 -5.56
C ILE A 194 15.92 -2.20 -6.88
N SER A 195 15.89 -3.30 -7.65
CA SER A 195 16.51 -3.39 -8.96
C SER A 195 15.71 -2.62 -10.01
N ASP A 196 16.36 -2.30 -11.13
CA ASP A 196 15.69 -1.67 -12.29
C ASP A 196 15.06 -2.71 -13.23
N SER A 197 15.37 -3.99 -13.01
CA SER A 197 14.79 -5.12 -13.75
C SER A 197 13.46 -5.52 -13.10
N PRO A 198 12.34 -5.46 -13.83
CA PRO A 198 11.04 -5.81 -13.25
C PRO A 198 10.96 -7.31 -12.92
N ARG A 199 10.31 -7.63 -11.80
CA ARG A 199 9.96 -9.00 -11.42
C ARG A 199 8.68 -9.42 -12.13
N LEU A 200 8.77 -10.42 -13.02
CA LEU A 200 7.63 -11.04 -13.67
C LEU A 200 7.24 -12.36 -13.02
N SER A 201 5.94 -12.58 -12.85
CA SER A 201 5.40 -13.85 -12.37
C SER A 201 3.99 -14.08 -12.89
N ILE A 202 3.59 -15.34 -13.01
CA ILE A 202 2.18 -15.73 -13.11
C ILE A 202 1.74 -16.23 -11.75
N ASN A 203 0.73 -15.62 -11.15
CA ASN A 203 0.20 -16.01 -9.84
C ASN A 203 -1.27 -16.38 -9.96
N GLY A 204 -1.75 -17.16 -9.00
CA GLY A 204 -3.14 -17.60 -8.99
C GLY A 204 -3.45 -18.52 -7.83
N TRP A 205 -4.70 -18.98 -7.78
CA TRP A 205 -5.20 -19.87 -6.76
C TRP A 205 -5.98 -21.03 -7.37
N PHE A 206 -5.82 -22.20 -6.79
CA PHE A 206 -6.76 -23.31 -6.97
C PHE A 206 -7.88 -23.16 -5.94
N HIS A 207 -9.12 -23.20 -6.41
CA HIS A 207 -10.30 -23.04 -5.57
C HIS A 207 -10.88 -24.39 -5.13
N SER A 208 -11.63 -24.39 -4.04
CA SER A 208 -12.39 -25.56 -3.57
C SER A 208 -13.78 -25.15 -3.11
N LYS A 209 -14.66 -26.14 -2.88
CA LYS A 209 -16.00 -25.93 -2.30
C LYS A 209 -15.95 -25.62 -0.80
N ARG A 210 -14.79 -25.76 -0.15
CA ARG A 210 -14.62 -25.43 1.26
C ARG A 210 -14.81 -23.92 1.45
N ARG A 211 -15.62 -23.56 2.45
CA ARG A 211 -15.75 -22.20 2.94
C ARG A 211 -14.80 -21.95 4.10
N LEU A 212 -14.30 -20.74 4.24
CA LEU A 212 -13.43 -20.33 5.34
C LEU A 212 -14.13 -19.30 6.21
N ASN A 213 -14.09 -19.51 7.53
CA ASN A 213 -14.53 -18.52 8.51
C ASN A 213 -13.31 -17.68 8.91
N ALA A 214 -13.15 -16.51 8.30
CA ALA A 214 -12.11 -15.57 8.69
C ALA A 214 -12.42 -15.00 10.08
N LYS A 215 -11.42 -14.98 10.96
CA LYS A 215 -11.52 -14.23 12.22
C LYS A 215 -11.10 -12.79 11.92
N MET A 216 -11.97 -11.83 12.21
CA MET A 216 -11.60 -10.42 12.16
C MET A 216 -10.38 -10.16 13.07
N PRO A 217 -9.34 -9.48 12.57
CA PRO A 217 -8.24 -9.02 13.40
C PRO A 217 -8.71 -8.08 14.53
N GLU A 218 -7.89 -7.94 15.56
CA GLU A 218 -8.15 -6.96 16.61
C GLU A 218 -7.64 -5.58 16.21
N VAL A 219 -8.47 -4.56 16.45
CA VAL A 219 -8.13 -3.16 16.23
C VAL A 219 -7.10 -2.70 17.25
N GLU A 220 -6.19 -1.81 16.83
CA GLU A 220 -5.22 -1.20 17.72
C GLU A 220 -5.91 -0.44 18.86
N GLN A 221 -5.55 -0.78 20.10
CA GLN A 221 -6.05 -0.08 21.27
C GLN A 221 -5.19 1.15 21.56
N ILE A 222 -5.66 2.33 21.15
CA ILE A 222 -4.96 3.60 21.38
C ILE A 222 -5.48 4.25 22.68
N PRO A 223 -4.63 4.56 23.67
CA PRO A 223 -5.05 5.23 24.89
C PRO A 223 -5.69 6.60 24.62
N LYS A 224 -6.95 6.75 25.02
CA LYS A 224 -7.69 8.01 24.95
C LYS A 224 -7.59 8.80 26.27
N PHE A 225 -7.55 10.12 26.19
CA PHE A 225 -7.52 11.05 27.33
C PHE A 225 -8.49 12.21 27.09
N VAL A 226 -8.86 12.95 28.14
CA VAL A 226 -9.63 14.20 28.01
C VAL A 226 -8.68 15.37 28.28
N PRO A 227 -8.49 16.30 27.33
CA PRO A 227 -7.72 17.52 27.56
C PRO A 227 -8.25 18.29 28.77
N SER A 228 -7.38 18.61 29.74
CA SER A 228 -7.81 19.20 31.02
C SER A 228 -7.01 20.42 31.46
N LYS A 229 -5.74 20.53 31.07
CA LYS A 229 -4.84 21.60 31.53
C LYS A 229 -4.67 22.67 30.46
N LYS A 230 -4.65 23.94 30.87
CA LYS A 230 -4.26 25.06 29.99
C LYS A 230 -2.74 25.08 29.77
N ARG A 231 -2.34 25.51 28.57
CA ARG A 231 -0.94 25.79 28.19
C ARG A 231 -0.86 27.06 27.37
N LYS A 232 0.29 27.74 27.41
CA LYS A 232 0.56 28.95 26.63
C LYS A 232 1.07 28.53 25.25
N LEU A 233 0.23 28.60 24.23
CA LEU A 233 0.56 28.13 22.88
C LEU A 233 1.57 29.03 22.15
N SER A 234 1.67 30.31 22.51
CA SER A 234 2.62 31.24 21.86
C SER A 234 4.10 30.92 22.11
N ASN A 235 4.38 29.95 22.99
CA ASN A 235 5.73 29.45 23.22
C ASN A 235 6.04 28.20 22.37
N VAL A 236 5.07 27.73 21.58
CA VAL A 236 5.14 26.45 20.85
C VAL A 236 4.73 26.62 19.40
N LEU A 237 3.67 27.38 19.15
CA LEU A 237 3.05 27.57 17.83
C LEU A 237 3.39 28.93 17.25
N ASN A 238 3.41 28.99 15.93
CA ASN A 238 3.51 30.23 15.18
C ASN A 238 2.35 31.17 15.54
N GLY A 239 2.71 32.42 15.87
CA GLY A 239 1.78 33.43 16.34
C GLY A 239 0.72 33.83 15.32
N GLU A 240 0.96 33.62 14.02
CA GLU A 240 0.00 33.93 12.95
C GLU A 240 -1.34 33.24 13.18
N TYR A 241 -1.33 31.94 13.50
CA TYR A 241 -2.52 31.13 13.76
C TYR A 241 -3.24 31.48 15.07
N LEU A 242 -2.60 32.27 15.94
CA LEU A 242 -3.21 32.73 17.18
C LEU A 242 -4.01 34.03 16.99
N THR A 243 -3.85 34.71 15.84
CA THR A 243 -4.53 35.97 15.53
C THR A 243 -5.98 35.75 15.07
N LYS A 244 -6.87 36.69 15.42
CA LYS A 244 -8.28 36.63 14.99
C LYS A 244 -8.45 36.67 13.48
N LYS A 245 -7.60 37.43 12.77
CA LYS A 245 -7.66 37.56 11.31
C LYS A 245 -7.34 36.25 10.60
N SER A 246 -6.24 35.60 11.00
CA SER A 246 -5.84 34.30 10.42
C SER A 246 -6.91 33.24 10.68
N LYS A 247 -7.41 33.14 11.92
CA LYS A 247 -8.47 32.20 12.28
C LYS A 247 -9.70 32.27 11.38
N ASN A 248 -10.22 33.47 11.14
CA ASN A 248 -11.39 33.64 10.26
C ASN A 248 -11.11 33.21 8.81
N SER A 249 -9.90 33.48 8.30
CA SER A 249 -9.52 33.09 6.94
C SER A 249 -9.37 31.58 6.82
N VAL A 250 -8.68 30.96 7.78
CA VAL A 250 -8.42 29.52 7.86
C VAL A 250 -9.74 28.74 8.03
N GLN A 251 -10.62 29.21 8.91
CA GLN A 251 -11.92 28.59 9.12
C GLN A 251 -12.79 28.58 7.86
N LYS A 252 -12.72 29.64 7.05
CA LYS A 252 -13.44 29.67 5.78
C LYS A 252 -12.93 28.59 4.81
N THR A 253 -11.61 28.47 4.68
CA THR A 253 -11.00 27.41 3.84
C THR A 253 -11.42 26.02 4.31
N PHE A 254 -11.40 25.78 5.62
CA PHE A 254 -11.81 24.48 6.16
C PHE A 254 -13.29 24.18 5.93
N ALA A 255 -14.17 25.17 6.05
CA ALA A 255 -15.60 24.98 5.82
C ALA A 255 -15.91 24.55 4.37
N ASP A 256 -15.08 24.97 3.41
CA ASP A 256 -15.25 24.61 2.00
C ASP A 256 -14.65 23.23 1.66
N ASN A 257 -13.61 22.79 2.37
CA ASN A 257 -12.80 21.62 1.99
C ASN A 257 -12.79 20.46 3.01
N SER A 258 -13.25 20.67 4.24
CA SER A 258 -13.10 19.74 5.38
C SER A 258 -11.65 19.36 5.73
N GLU A 259 -10.68 20.06 5.15
CA GLU A 259 -9.25 19.86 5.36
C GLU A 259 -8.48 21.19 5.32
N LEU A 260 -7.33 21.21 6.00
CA LEU A 260 -6.42 22.34 6.06
C LEU A 260 -4.98 21.84 6.13
N ASN A 261 -4.08 22.54 5.44
CA ASN A 261 -2.65 22.43 5.69
C ASN A 261 -2.09 23.75 6.24
N LEU A 262 -1.54 23.71 7.46
CA LEU A 262 -0.98 24.86 8.17
C LEU A 262 0.56 24.79 8.10
N ASN A 263 1.16 25.59 7.21
CA ASN A 263 2.62 25.66 7.07
C ASN A 263 3.27 26.43 8.24
N ASP A 264 4.53 26.12 8.54
CA ASP A 264 5.25 26.73 9.66
C ASP A 264 4.46 26.73 10.97
N PHE A 265 3.84 25.58 11.30
CA PHE A 265 2.88 25.47 12.39
C PHE A 265 3.54 25.66 13.76
N LEU A 266 4.68 25.00 13.98
CA LEU A 266 5.47 25.18 15.19
C LEU A 266 6.41 26.37 15.04
N LEU A 267 6.80 26.97 16.16
CA LEU A 267 7.92 27.90 16.17
C LEU A 267 9.19 27.19 15.65
N PRO A 268 10.00 27.83 14.80
CA PRO A 268 11.18 27.19 14.20
C PRO A 268 12.13 26.56 15.21
N GLU A 269 12.33 27.21 16.36
CA GLU A 269 13.17 26.69 17.45
C GLU A 269 12.60 25.42 18.10
N VAL A 270 11.27 25.33 18.22
CA VAL A 270 10.58 24.18 18.81
C VAL A 270 10.62 23.01 17.83
N HIS A 271 10.33 23.25 16.56
CA HIS A 271 10.43 22.23 15.51
C HIS A 271 11.84 21.63 15.46
N ARG A 272 12.88 22.48 15.41
CA ARG A 272 14.28 22.04 15.40
C ARG A 272 14.66 21.24 16.65
N ASN A 273 14.37 21.75 17.85
CA ASN A 273 14.74 21.06 19.09
C ASN A 273 14.01 19.72 19.24
N VAL A 274 12.72 19.64 18.86
CA VAL A 274 11.96 18.38 18.89
C VAL A 274 12.53 17.38 17.89
N PHE A 275 12.88 17.82 16.68
CA PHE A 275 13.50 16.95 15.68
C PHE A 275 14.85 16.39 16.17
N GLU A 276 15.74 17.26 16.69
CA GLU A 276 17.05 16.85 17.22
C GLU A 276 16.90 15.84 18.37
N GLU A 277 16.00 16.12 19.31
CA GLU A 277 15.73 15.25 20.45
C GLU A 277 15.17 13.88 20.02
N LEU A 278 14.21 13.83 19.09
CA LEU A 278 13.67 12.56 18.58
C LEU A 278 14.68 11.78 17.74
N SER A 279 15.50 12.47 16.94
CA SER A 279 16.55 11.86 16.10
C SER A 279 17.65 11.18 16.91
N THR A 280 17.93 11.70 18.11
CA THR A 280 18.97 11.16 19.01
C THR A 280 18.42 10.15 20.02
N SER A 281 17.10 9.91 20.05
CA SER A 281 16.41 9.05 21.02
C SER A 281 15.81 7.78 20.39
N GLU A 282 16.50 7.16 19.44
CA GLU A 282 15.97 5.99 18.71
C GLU A 282 15.56 4.82 19.64
N ALA A 283 16.28 4.63 20.74
CA ALA A 283 15.96 3.60 21.75
C ALA A 283 14.62 3.83 22.49
N SER A 284 14.05 5.03 22.40
CA SER A 284 12.73 5.35 22.96
C SER A 284 11.56 4.91 22.06
N PHE A 285 11.85 4.43 20.85
CA PHE A 285 10.83 3.94 19.92
C PHE A 285 10.76 2.41 19.91
N GLU A 286 9.55 1.88 19.75
CA GLU A 286 9.30 0.46 19.52
C GLU A 286 8.59 0.23 18.19
N ILE A 287 8.89 -0.88 17.51
CA ILE A 287 8.18 -1.27 16.29
C ILE A 287 6.81 -1.83 16.68
N VAL A 288 5.76 -1.15 16.22
CA VAL A 288 4.37 -1.58 16.41
C VAL A 288 3.95 -2.45 15.24
N GLY A 289 3.36 -3.60 15.56
CA GLY A 289 2.80 -4.56 14.62
C GLY A 289 1.28 -4.80 14.84
N PRO A 290 0.75 -5.95 14.38
CA PRO A 290 1.46 -7.01 13.63
C PRO A 290 1.76 -6.61 12.17
N PRO A 291 2.74 -7.24 11.49
CA PRO A 291 3.15 -6.86 10.13
C PRO A 291 2.06 -6.91 9.05
N ASN A 292 1.01 -7.71 9.23
CA ASN A 292 -0.12 -7.73 8.30
C ASN A 292 -1.09 -6.54 8.48
N LYS A 293 -0.83 -5.66 9.47
CA LYS A 293 -1.57 -4.44 9.72
C LYS A 293 -0.68 -3.20 9.71
N ARG A 294 0.54 -3.31 10.25
CA ARG A 294 1.46 -2.18 10.36
C ARG A 294 2.89 -2.62 10.65
N HIS A 295 3.81 -1.76 10.25
CA HIS A 295 5.19 -1.78 10.66
C HIS A 295 5.62 -0.33 10.80
N ILE A 296 5.64 0.19 12.03
CA ILE A 296 5.92 1.61 12.28
C ILE A 296 6.59 1.76 13.65
N ALA A 297 7.62 2.60 13.73
CA ALA A 297 8.27 2.94 14.99
C ALA A 297 7.40 3.96 15.75
N ARG A 298 7.01 3.65 16.99
CA ARG A 298 6.22 4.53 17.86
C ARG A 298 6.95 4.85 19.14
N LEU A 299 6.94 6.12 19.53
CA LEU A 299 7.54 6.57 20.77
C LEU A 299 6.82 5.94 21.97
N ASN A 300 7.58 5.30 22.84
CA ASN A 300 7.03 4.73 24.06
C ASN A 300 6.54 5.84 24.99
N SER A 301 5.30 5.72 25.44
CA SER A 301 4.66 6.69 26.33
C SER A 301 5.40 6.92 27.65
N SER A 302 6.15 5.93 28.16
CA SER A 302 6.98 6.08 29.37
C SER A 302 8.19 7.00 29.14
N GLU A 303 8.71 7.04 27.92
CA GLU A 303 9.92 7.79 27.57
C GLU A 303 9.65 9.26 27.30
N VAL A 304 8.39 9.64 27.02
CA VAL A 304 8.01 11.04 26.76
C VAL A 304 8.47 11.97 27.89
N GLY A 305 8.45 11.52 29.15
CA GLY A 305 8.89 12.33 30.29
C GLY A 305 10.39 12.64 30.32
N ASN A 306 11.21 11.83 29.65
CA ASN A 306 12.66 11.94 29.58
C ASN A 306 13.12 12.89 28.46
N LEU A 307 12.22 13.22 27.54
CA LEU A 307 12.46 14.07 26.37
C LEU A 307 11.83 15.44 26.63
N GLU A 308 12.62 16.43 27.04
CA GLU A 308 12.11 17.71 27.56
C GLU A 308 11.27 18.47 26.51
N ASN A 309 11.78 18.58 25.28
CA ASN A 309 11.15 19.33 24.20
C ASN A 309 9.87 18.62 23.72
N VAL A 310 9.94 17.31 23.53
CA VAL A 310 8.81 16.44 23.17
C VAL A 310 7.76 16.42 24.27
N ALA A 311 8.16 16.39 25.55
CA ALA A 311 7.24 16.49 26.68
C ALA A 311 6.51 17.83 26.70
N SER A 312 7.22 18.93 26.41
CA SER A 312 6.66 20.27 26.32
C SER A 312 5.62 20.37 25.20
N LEU A 313 5.98 19.91 24.00
CA LEU A 313 5.08 19.86 22.85
C LEU A 313 3.86 18.95 23.14
N THR A 314 4.08 17.76 23.68
CA THR A 314 3.01 16.84 24.09
C THR A 314 2.05 17.49 25.08
N LYS A 315 2.57 18.22 26.08
CA LYS A 315 1.72 18.95 27.04
C LYS A 315 0.88 20.03 26.36
N ALA A 316 1.42 20.72 25.35
CA ALA A 316 0.68 21.69 24.54
C ALA A 316 -0.41 21.01 23.69
N MET A 317 -0.09 19.88 23.06
CA MET A 317 -1.02 19.06 22.26
C MET A 317 -2.18 18.51 23.10
N LYS A 318 -1.92 18.12 24.34
CA LYS A 318 -2.93 17.63 25.28
C LYS A 318 -3.69 18.74 26.04
N SER A 319 -3.54 20.01 25.64
CA SER A 319 -4.06 21.15 26.40
C SER A 319 -5.46 21.60 25.97
N THR A 320 -6.25 22.13 26.91
CA THR A 320 -7.54 22.76 26.61
C THR A 320 -7.41 24.04 25.79
N THR A 321 -6.23 24.69 25.83
CA THR A 321 -5.95 25.84 24.97
C THR A 321 -5.86 25.42 23.51
N LEU A 322 -5.27 24.26 23.21
CA LEU A 322 -5.21 23.74 21.84
C LEU A 322 -6.59 23.30 21.35
N VAL A 323 -7.39 22.63 22.20
CA VAL A 323 -8.80 22.32 21.89
C VAL A 323 -9.55 23.57 21.41
N LYS A 324 -9.41 24.68 22.14
CA LYS A 324 -10.02 25.95 21.76
C LYS A 324 -9.47 26.48 20.44
N LEU A 325 -8.15 26.44 20.25
CA LEU A 325 -7.53 26.90 18.99
C LEU A 325 -8.07 26.10 17.81
N MET A 326 -8.09 24.77 17.88
CA MET A 326 -8.57 23.92 16.80
C MET A 326 -10.06 24.15 16.56
N SER A 327 -10.87 24.31 17.61
CA SER A 327 -12.29 24.68 17.45
C SER A 327 -12.46 26.04 16.74
N ASP A 328 -11.62 27.03 17.07
CA ASP A 328 -11.65 28.34 16.41
C ASP A 328 -11.19 28.26 14.93
N LEU A 329 -10.25 27.37 14.60
CA LEU A 329 -9.70 27.22 13.25
C LEU A 329 -10.60 26.40 12.32
N THR A 330 -11.38 25.46 12.85
CA THR A 330 -12.20 24.53 12.06
C THR A 330 -13.69 24.80 12.17
N GLY A 331 -14.13 25.53 13.20
CA GLY A 331 -15.55 25.65 13.53
C GLY A 331 -16.17 24.43 14.20
N VAL A 332 -15.40 23.35 14.38
CA VAL A 332 -15.86 22.11 15.00
C VAL A 332 -15.85 22.27 16.53
N ASN A 333 -16.90 21.82 17.21
CA ASN A 333 -16.94 21.87 18.67
C ASN A 333 -16.18 20.68 19.29
N LEU A 334 -14.97 20.95 19.76
CA LEU A 334 -14.10 19.94 20.38
C LEU A 334 -14.20 19.89 21.91
N ASN A 335 -15.11 20.65 22.52
CA ASN A 335 -15.17 20.77 23.97
C ASN A 335 -15.62 19.45 24.63
N GLY A 336 -14.80 18.91 25.53
CA GLY A 336 -15.06 17.64 26.19
C GLY A 336 -14.76 16.39 25.34
N ALA A 337 -14.31 16.56 24.09
CA ALA A 337 -13.93 15.46 23.23
C ALA A 337 -12.83 14.61 23.88
N LYS A 338 -12.98 13.29 23.77
CA LYS A 338 -11.86 12.38 24.05
C LYS A 338 -10.83 12.56 22.94
N SER A 339 -9.56 12.39 23.28
CA SER A 339 -8.46 12.57 22.35
C SER A 339 -7.41 11.49 22.49
N SER A 340 -6.65 11.23 21.43
CA SER A 340 -5.45 10.39 21.46
C SER A 340 -4.28 11.17 20.89
N LEU A 341 -3.05 10.79 21.26
CA LEU A 341 -1.84 11.38 20.69
C LEU A 341 -0.82 10.28 20.48
N LYS A 342 -0.40 10.09 19.23
CA LYS A 342 0.68 9.19 18.82
C LYS A 342 1.86 10.01 18.31
N VAL A 343 3.08 9.56 18.61
CA VAL A 343 4.31 10.10 18.00
C VAL A 343 5.01 8.94 17.31
N SER A 344 5.13 9.01 15.99
CA SER A 344 5.73 7.94 15.19
C SER A 344 6.96 8.45 14.46
N ARG A 345 7.98 7.61 14.32
CA ARG A 345 9.09 7.84 13.39
C ARG A 345 8.74 7.13 12.10
N VAL A 346 8.55 7.89 11.04
CA VAL A 346 8.25 7.39 9.69
C VAL A 346 9.55 7.37 8.90
N ASP A 347 9.97 6.17 8.52
CA ASP A 347 11.23 5.87 7.84
C ASP A 347 11.02 4.70 6.85
N LYS A 348 12.04 4.34 6.08
CA LYS A 348 12.00 3.22 5.13
C LYS A 348 11.36 1.96 5.72
N GLY A 349 10.43 1.38 4.97
CA GLY A 349 9.65 0.22 5.40
C GLY A 349 8.51 0.53 6.38
N SER A 350 8.23 1.80 6.65
CA SER A 350 7.08 2.19 7.47
C SER A 350 5.78 2.10 6.67
N TYR A 351 4.75 1.51 7.25
CA TYR A 351 3.40 1.44 6.67
C TYR A 351 2.35 1.08 7.72
N TRP A 352 1.09 1.30 7.36
CA TRP A 352 -0.03 0.52 7.89
C TRP A 352 -1.08 0.33 6.82
N VAL A 353 -1.87 -0.74 6.93
CA VAL A 353 -2.91 -1.15 5.99
C VAL A 353 -4.25 -1.23 6.70
N LEU A 354 -5.33 -1.02 5.95
CA LEU A 354 -6.70 -1.04 6.44
C LEU A 354 -7.29 -2.44 6.39
N GLY A 355 -8.42 -2.61 7.07
CA GLY A 355 -9.23 -3.82 7.05
C GLY A 355 -10.62 -3.51 7.62
N ASP A 356 -11.55 -4.43 7.47
CA ASP A 356 -12.96 -4.27 7.87
C ASP A 356 -13.11 -3.88 9.36
N GLU A 357 -12.19 -4.34 10.21
CA GLU A 357 -12.17 -3.98 11.63
C GLU A 357 -11.85 -2.50 11.87
N ASP A 358 -11.03 -1.87 11.01
CA ASP A 358 -10.71 -0.44 11.10
C ASP A 358 -11.89 0.41 10.63
N ALA A 359 -12.66 -0.05 9.63
CA ALA A 359 -13.89 0.61 9.18
C ALA A 359 -14.95 0.60 10.29
N THR A 360 -15.15 -0.57 10.90
CA THR A 360 -16.04 -0.73 12.06
C THR A 360 -15.62 0.18 13.21
N ALA A 361 -14.32 0.25 13.51
CA ALA A 361 -13.80 1.13 14.56
C ALA A 361 -13.98 2.62 14.23
N SER A 362 -13.75 3.02 12.98
CA SER A 362 -13.96 4.40 12.53
C SER A 362 -15.41 4.83 12.69
N SER A 363 -16.35 3.96 12.29
CA SER A 363 -17.78 4.20 12.47
C SER A 363 -18.17 4.35 13.95
N ALA A 364 -17.56 3.56 14.84
CA ALA A 364 -17.78 3.65 16.29
C ALA A 364 -17.12 4.88 16.94
N ASP A 365 -16.05 5.42 16.35
CA ASP A 365 -15.36 6.62 16.80
C ASP A 365 -16.15 7.91 16.53
N GLY A 366 -17.20 7.84 15.70
CA GLY A 366 -18.01 8.97 15.30
C GLY A 366 -17.25 9.94 14.41
N TYR A 367 -17.74 11.18 14.30
CA TYR A 367 -17.00 12.24 13.64
C TYR A 367 -15.70 12.51 14.40
N CYS A 368 -14.61 12.67 13.65
CA CYS A 368 -13.28 12.91 14.20
C CYS A 368 -12.65 14.16 13.60
N LEU A 369 -11.75 14.79 14.36
CA LEU A 369 -10.82 15.79 13.84
C LEU A 369 -9.40 15.29 14.04
N ASP A 370 -8.72 14.96 12.95
CA ASP A 370 -7.33 14.53 12.94
C ASP A 370 -6.40 15.74 12.73
N VAL A 371 -5.32 15.80 13.50
CA VAL A 371 -4.26 16.80 13.39
C VAL A 371 -2.92 16.07 13.28
N HIS A 372 -2.32 16.11 12.10
CA HIS A 372 -1.05 15.51 11.76
C HIS A 372 0.04 16.58 11.69
N ILE A 373 0.95 16.61 12.66
CA ILE A 373 2.08 17.55 12.68
C ILE A 373 3.34 16.82 12.22
N PHE A 374 3.94 17.35 11.16
CA PHE A 374 5.12 16.81 10.52
C PHE A 374 6.38 17.52 11.01
N VAL A 375 7.24 16.77 11.69
CA VAL A 375 8.53 17.23 12.21
C VAL A 375 9.64 16.51 11.46
N GLY A 376 10.19 17.19 10.47
CA GLY A 376 11.30 16.71 9.62
C GLY A 376 11.96 17.90 8.94
N PHE A 377 13.08 17.67 8.26
CA PHE A 377 13.79 18.67 7.48
C PHE A 377 13.98 18.20 6.05
N GLY A 378 13.82 19.12 5.10
CA GLY A 378 14.03 18.86 3.68
C GLY A 378 12.75 18.51 2.93
N GLU A 379 12.85 18.59 1.60
CA GLU A 379 11.76 18.27 0.69
C GLU A 379 11.56 16.74 0.64
N TRP A 380 10.36 16.28 0.98
CA TRP A 380 10.02 14.86 0.91
C TRP A 380 9.88 14.43 -0.55
N ASN A 381 10.55 13.34 -0.92
CA ASN A 381 10.44 12.81 -2.27
C ASN A 381 9.04 12.21 -2.48
N GLU A 382 8.28 12.74 -3.44
CA GLU A 382 6.94 12.27 -3.79
C GLU A 382 6.92 10.79 -4.21
N GLU A 383 8.00 10.28 -4.78
CA GLU A 383 8.12 8.86 -5.14
C GLU A 383 8.43 7.96 -3.94
N ALA A 384 8.73 8.51 -2.76
CA ALA A 384 9.14 7.74 -1.59
C ALA A 384 7.97 7.10 -0.81
N GLY A 385 6.72 7.41 -1.17
CA GLY A 385 5.56 7.03 -0.37
C GLY A 385 5.51 7.81 0.95
N GLY A 386 4.95 7.21 2.00
CA GLY A 386 4.89 7.84 3.32
C GLY A 386 3.82 8.91 3.48
N GLU A 387 2.92 9.08 2.52
CA GLU A 387 1.74 9.95 2.65
C GLU A 387 0.64 9.26 3.45
N LEU A 388 -0.23 10.07 4.04
CA LEU A 388 -1.48 9.60 4.64
C LEU A 388 -2.59 9.69 3.60
N ILE A 389 -3.26 8.58 3.31
CA ILE A 389 -4.29 8.51 2.28
C ILE A 389 -5.61 8.14 2.95
N TYR A 390 -6.61 9.00 2.80
CA TYR A 390 -7.96 8.84 3.33
C TYR A 390 -8.86 8.19 2.29
N ILE A 391 -9.71 7.25 2.73
CA ILE A 391 -10.62 6.48 1.90
C ILE A 391 -11.91 6.18 2.68
N ALA A 392 -13.05 6.12 1.99
CA ALA A 392 -14.31 5.70 2.58
C ALA A 392 -14.41 4.16 2.62
N GLU A 393 -15.19 3.63 3.57
CA GLU A 393 -15.63 2.23 3.51
C GLU A 393 -16.34 1.95 2.18
N ASP A 394 -16.03 0.80 1.56
CA ASP A 394 -16.57 0.35 0.27
C ASP A 394 -16.24 1.22 -0.97
N GLU A 395 -15.35 2.21 -0.86
CA GLU A 395 -14.90 3.02 -1.99
C GLU A 395 -13.47 2.63 -2.43
N GLU A 396 -13.20 2.67 -3.74
CA GLU A 396 -11.86 2.46 -4.30
C GLU A 396 -11.11 3.78 -4.56
N GLU A 397 -11.80 4.91 -4.53
CA GLU A 397 -11.24 6.23 -4.83
C GLU A 397 -10.67 6.89 -3.57
N GLU A 398 -9.49 7.51 -3.70
CA GLU A 398 -8.88 8.28 -2.62
C GLU A 398 -9.67 9.57 -2.39
N LEU A 399 -10.08 9.83 -1.15
CA LEU A 399 -10.76 11.07 -0.78
C LEU A 399 -9.79 12.23 -0.58
N LEU A 400 -8.67 11.96 0.10
CA LEU A 400 -7.66 12.96 0.44
C LEU A 400 -6.28 12.31 0.58
N ARG A 401 -5.26 12.99 0.07
CA ARG A 401 -3.85 12.64 0.26
C ARG A 401 -3.14 13.76 1.03
N VAL A 402 -2.53 13.40 2.15
CA VAL A 402 -1.72 14.31 2.96
C VAL A 402 -0.25 13.93 2.79
N THR A 403 0.46 14.74 2.01
CA THR A 403 1.90 14.59 1.77
C THR A 403 2.71 15.12 2.95
N PRO A 404 3.78 14.42 3.39
CA PRO A 404 4.66 14.93 4.43
C PRO A 404 5.31 16.25 4.01
N SER A 405 5.14 17.28 4.82
CA SER A 405 5.76 18.59 4.57
C SER A 405 6.42 19.11 5.84
N GLU A 406 7.63 19.64 5.71
CA GLU A 406 8.40 20.20 6.82
C GLU A 406 7.57 21.24 7.61
N ASN A 407 7.61 21.10 8.95
CA ASN A 407 6.98 22.00 9.92
C ASN A 407 5.52 22.35 9.60
N SER A 408 4.77 21.40 9.04
CA SER A 408 3.37 21.58 8.68
C SER A 408 2.45 20.85 9.65
N ALA A 409 1.21 21.32 9.74
CA ALA A 409 0.13 20.60 10.39
C ALA A 409 -1.05 20.43 9.43
N ALA A 410 -1.34 19.20 9.03
CA ALA A 410 -2.55 18.86 8.31
C ALA A 410 -3.69 18.61 9.31
N VAL A 411 -4.84 19.22 9.07
CA VAL A 411 -6.04 19.11 9.90
C VAL A 411 -7.17 18.59 9.03
N VAL A 412 -7.74 17.44 9.37
CA VAL A 412 -8.73 16.74 8.55
C VAL A 412 -9.97 16.44 9.39
N PHE A 413 -11.14 16.88 8.92
CA PHE A 413 -12.41 16.44 9.46
C PHE A 413 -12.77 15.09 8.84
N ARG A 414 -12.93 14.06 9.67
CA ARG A 414 -13.15 12.69 9.23
C ARG A 414 -14.53 12.21 9.67
N GLU A 415 -15.33 11.76 8.70
CA GLU A 415 -16.66 11.20 8.94
C GLU A 415 -16.59 9.75 9.43
N PRO A 416 -17.65 9.24 10.10
CA PRO A 416 -17.77 7.82 10.40
C PRO A 416 -17.61 6.96 9.14
N GLY A 417 -16.83 5.88 9.21
CA GLY A 417 -16.56 5.00 8.08
C GLY A 417 -15.45 5.49 7.14
N VAL A 418 -14.98 6.73 7.27
CA VAL A 418 -13.77 7.18 6.59
C VAL A 418 -12.56 6.76 7.41
N MET A 419 -11.55 6.21 6.76
CA MET A 419 -10.30 5.72 7.37
C MET A 419 -9.10 6.32 6.65
N TYR A 420 -7.90 6.11 7.19
CA TYR A 420 -6.68 6.50 6.48
C TYR A 420 -5.52 5.54 6.73
N PHE A 421 -4.69 5.34 5.72
CA PHE A 421 -3.50 4.50 5.77
C PHE A 421 -2.21 5.30 5.55
N LEU A 422 -1.07 4.77 6.01
CA LEU A 422 0.26 5.29 5.66
C LEU A 422 0.80 4.45 4.52
N LYS A 423 0.98 5.09 3.36
CA LYS A 423 1.60 4.45 2.21
C LYS A 423 3.00 3.96 2.57
N LEU A 424 3.37 2.77 2.11
CA LEU A 424 4.71 2.20 2.33
C LEU A 424 5.79 3.21 1.95
N VAL A 425 6.64 3.54 2.92
CA VAL A 425 7.86 4.32 2.67
C VAL A 425 8.89 3.41 2.00
N ASN A 426 9.20 3.66 0.75
CA ASN A 426 10.13 2.85 -0.04
C ASN A 426 11.56 3.41 0.04
N ASN A 427 12.48 2.81 -0.71
CA ASN A 427 13.90 3.11 -0.64
C ASN A 427 14.31 4.46 -1.27
N PHE A 428 13.39 5.17 -1.94
CA PHE A 428 13.60 6.54 -2.40
C PHE A 428 13.62 7.57 -1.25
N ALA A 429 13.08 7.22 -0.07
CA ALA A 429 13.25 8.06 1.12
C ALA A 429 14.75 8.20 1.45
N THR A 430 15.20 9.38 1.86
CA THR A 430 16.61 9.62 2.22
C THR A 430 16.82 9.94 3.69
N PHE A 431 15.78 10.38 4.38
CA PHE A 431 15.76 10.72 5.80
C PHE A 431 14.38 10.37 6.38
N PRO A 432 14.26 10.14 7.70
CA PRO A 432 12.97 9.98 8.36
C PRO A 432 12.28 11.33 8.61
N TYR A 433 10.98 11.29 8.88
CA TYR A 433 10.27 12.36 9.56
C TYR A 433 9.53 11.82 10.80
N PHE A 434 9.20 12.71 11.73
CA PHE A 434 8.40 12.37 12.90
C PHE A 434 6.99 12.91 12.74
N LEU A 435 6.01 12.05 13.03
CA LEU A 435 4.60 12.33 12.88
C LEU A 435 3.92 12.35 14.24
N PHE A 436 3.44 13.52 14.65
CA PHE A 436 2.52 13.64 15.77
C PHE A 436 1.10 13.55 15.21
N THR A 437 0.35 12.52 15.60
CA THR A 437 -1.07 12.36 15.24
C THR A 437 -1.93 12.56 16.47
N LEU A 438 -2.64 13.68 16.51
CA LEU A 438 -3.62 14.03 17.52
C LEU A 438 -5.01 13.86 16.93
N THR A 439 -5.85 13.00 17.51
CA THR A 439 -7.23 12.81 17.06
C THR A 439 -8.16 13.27 18.17
N TYR A 440 -9.18 14.05 17.81
CA TYR A 440 -10.36 14.34 18.65
C TYR A 440 -11.51 13.46 18.16
N TYR A 441 -12.12 12.70 19.06
CA TYR A 441 -13.15 11.70 18.76
C TYR A 441 -14.54 12.19 19.16
N ASP A 442 -15.57 11.65 18.49
CA ASP A 442 -16.98 11.91 18.78
C ASP A 442 -17.29 13.41 18.88
N VAL A 443 -16.80 14.16 17.90
CA VAL A 443 -16.94 15.62 17.87
C VAL A 443 -18.28 16.00 17.27
N ASN A 444 -18.91 17.04 17.82
CA ASN A 444 -20.23 17.45 17.34
C ASN A 444 -20.10 18.27 16.06
N VAL A 445 -20.81 17.85 15.03
CA VAL A 445 -21.12 18.69 13.87
C VAL A 445 -22.26 19.59 14.30
N VAL A 446 -22.03 20.90 14.33
CA VAL A 446 -23.14 21.84 14.50
C VAL A 446 -23.81 21.90 13.13
N ASP A 447 -24.99 21.31 12.99
CA ASP A 447 -25.82 21.48 11.80
C ASP A 447 -25.92 22.98 11.50
N SER A 448 -25.35 23.40 10.38
CA SER A 448 -25.35 24.78 9.92
C SER A 448 -26.65 25.17 9.21
#